data_AF-A0A1G7TSJ8-F1
#
_entry.id   AF-A0A1G7TSJ8-F1
#
_cell.length_a   1.000
_cell.length_b   1.000
_cell.length_c   1.000
_cell.angle_alpha   90.00
_cell.angle_beta   90.00
_cell.angle_gamma   90.00
#
_symmetry.space_group_name_H-M   'P 1'
#
loop_
_entity.id
_entity.type
_entity.pdbx_description
1 polymer ?
#
loop_
_entity_poly.entity_id
_entity_poly.type
_entity_poly.pdbx_seq_one_letter_code
_entity_poly.pdbx_strand_id
1 'polypeptide(L)'
;MTDAAVPAASVEPVEAEQVVRPRPPFDVTVDSLSWERAKLTIRLSVEQVGPWTPLEPEWGEIPPPAVDFRLIDGRRRIPVPFTEVAPGSFELHVDVPTFRDRQAIPNGTWRIVMFAHGERVAPARFDGRSLRELDEGSRVFLYDGNRAVTTVSFGIAENSVDLERLDFLMRSYHLFRSRPKPKKFRPIKRLKALLLGAPSKQRYAGLIYQAITRTVGVKPGRILFASDQRVRIEGNLRRVQERIVERGLQDRFDMKYSFRLPRSGGWGTTLRIIYLLATSEIVLLDDYFGILKSLRMDPRTKVIQLWHAGSGFKSVGYSRFGNLGSPKLWHPHRQYTFAITGSEHLRHVYAEAFGIEEAAVIPTGLPRVDWFLDPQRRDQFLEDFAAEYPQIAGKKVVLFAPTFRGRSIYTAFYDYSQIDFEALYDACGDDTVVLFRMHHFVKNPIEIPEQYRDRFFDFTHYPDGLNLLHATDVLITDYSSIIYEFSLLDRPMLFFAPDRVNYAATRGFHRDYGETAPGRVADTFDDVIDALRTGEFEQEKVAEFRRLNFDRVDTGAADRVIDWLIIGNPDTEKITESPVPTAQSSSNTAESSEKDVPEEEIA
;
A
#
# COMPACT_ATOMS: atom_id res chain seq x y z
N MET A 1 7.14 -20.59 -21.41
CA MET A 1 8.42 -21.09 -21.94
C MET A 1 8.92 -20.07 -22.94
N THR A 2 9.44 -19.02 -22.34
CA THR A 2 10.39 -18.00 -22.79
C THR A 2 10.66 -17.32 -21.47
N ASP A 3 11.81 -17.60 -20.88
CA ASP A 3 12.27 -16.94 -19.67
C ASP A 3 12.16 -15.44 -19.88
N ALA A 4 11.28 -14.80 -19.09
CA ALA A 4 11.36 -13.37 -18.93
C ALA A 4 12.57 -13.15 -18.03
N ALA A 5 13.73 -13.02 -18.66
CA ALA A 5 14.95 -12.58 -18.00
C ALA A 5 14.61 -11.31 -17.22
N VAL A 6 14.75 -11.41 -15.90
CA VAL A 6 14.79 -10.26 -15.00
C VAL A 6 15.89 -9.34 -15.54
N PRO A 7 15.63 -8.06 -15.82
CA PRO A 7 16.67 -7.16 -16.26
C PRO A 7 17.70 -7.07 -15.13
N ALA A 8 18.94 -7.44 -15.45
CA ALA A 8 20.05 -7.44 -14.52
C ALA A 8 20.14 -6.07 -13.84
N ALA A 9 20.14 -6.06 -12.49
CA ALA A 9 20.63 -4.93 -11.73
C ALA A 9 22.00 -4.53 -12.30
N SER A 10 22.30 -3.23 -12.39
CA SER A 10 23.56 -2.70 -12.89
C SER A 10 24.73 -3.40 -12.20
N VAL A 11 25.38 -4.33 -12.92
CA VAL A 11 26.53 -5.09 -12.46
C VAL A 11 27.77 -4.34 -12.94
N GLU A 12 28.56 -3.79 -12.03
CA GLU A 12 29.89 -3.31 -12.36
C GLU A 12 30.84 -4.50 -12.62
N PRO A 13 31.59 -4.52 -13.75
CA PRO A 13 32.64 -5.51 -13.96
C PRO A 13 33.86 -5.16 -13.10
N VAL A 14 34.56 -6.19 -12.61
CA VAL A 14 35.83 -6.04 -11.88
C VAL A 14 36.98 -6.23 -12.86
N GLU A 15 37.84 -5.21 -12.99
CA GLU A 15 39.17 -5.34 -13.59
C GLU A 15 40.03 -6.26 -12.73
N ALA A 16 40.72 -7.19 -13.39
CA ALA A 16 41.57 -8.18 -12.77
C ALA A 16 42.98 -7.65 -12.59
N GLU A 17 43.31 -7.19 -11.38
CA GLU A 17 44.65 -7.25 -10.77
C GLU A 17 44.51 -6.83 -9.30
N GLN A 18 44.62 -7.76 -8.35
CA GLN A 18 44.61 -7.42 -6.91
C GLN A 18 45.94 -7.81 -6.28
N VAL A 19 46.78 -6.79 -6.08
CA VAL A 19 47.66 -6.69 -4.92
C VAL A 19 46.86 -7.11 -3.67
N VAL A 20 47.36 -8.08 -2.91
CA VAL A 20 46.73 -8.53 -1.66
C VAL A 20 46.85 -7.41 -0.63
N ARG A 21 45.89 -6.49 -0.63
CA ARG A 21 45.80 -5.39 0.34
C ARG A 21 45.29 -5.93 1.69
N PRO A 22 45.84 -5.47 2.83
CA PRO A 22 45.31 -5.83 4.14
C PRO A 22 43.88 -5.31 4.27
N ARG A 23 42.99 -6.13 4.86
CA ARG A 23 41.60 -5.70 5.13
C ARG A 23 41.57 -4.72 6.29
N PRO A 24 40.64 -3.74 6.29
CA PRO A 24 40.43 -2.89 7.46
C PRO A 24 40.11 -3.75 8.71
N PRO A 25 40.68 -3.43 9.89
CA PRO A 25 40.53 -4.19 11.12
C PRO A 25 39.21 -3.83 11.83
N PHE A 26 38.10 -3.94 11.10
CA PHE A 26 36.78 -3.86 11.67
C PHE A 26 36.19 -5.26 11.80
N ASP A 27 35.55 -5.50 12.93
CA ASP A 27 34.72 -6.67 13.14
C ASP A 27 33.26 -6.26 13.09
N VAL A 28 32.46 -7.06 12.39
CA VAL A 28 31.05 -6.76 12.12
C VAL A 28 30.24 -7.93 12.64
N THR A 29 29.37 -7.70 13.60
CA THR A 29 28.52 -8.73 14.20
C THR A 29 27.07 -8.44 13.89
N VAL A 30 26.31 -9.46 13.49
CA VAL A 30 24.84 -9.39 13.41
C VAL A 30 24.29 -9.64 14.81
N ASP A 31 23.61 -8.64 15.36
CA ASP A 31 23.09 -8.65 16.72
C ASP A 31 21.68 -9.25 16.78
N SER A 32 20.82 -8.91 15.82
CA SER A 32 19.44 -9.40 15.78
C SER A 32 18.80 -9.32 14.39
N LEU A 33 17.73 -10.09 14.23
CA LEU A 33 16.90 -10.15 13.03
C LEU A 33 15.45 -9.85 13.42
N SER A 34 14.82 -8.87 12.78
CA SER A 34 13.41 -8.56 13.02
C SER A 34 12.65 -8.38 11.71
N TRP A 35 11.35 -8.63 11.76
CA TRP A 35 10.48 -8.55 10.59
C TRP A 35 9.27 -7.68 10.87
N GLU A 36 9.00 -6.75 9.96
CA GLU A 36 7.70 -6.12 9.83
C GLU A 36 7.08 -6.57 8.49
N ARG A 37 6.10 -7.48 8.55
CA ARG A 37 5.51 -8.13 7.35
C ARG A 37 6.59 -8.79 6.47
N ALA A 38 6.92 -8.18 5.33
CA ALA A 38 7.91 -8.65 4.36
C ALA A 38 9.19 -7.79 4.32
N LYS A 39 9.33 -6.86 5.27
CA LYS A 39 10.52 -6.03 5.48
C LYS A 39 11.35 -6.66 6.59
N LEU A 40 12.60 -6.95 6.28
CA LEU A 40 13.59 -7.49 7.20
C LEU A 40 14.50 -6.35 7.65
N THR A 41 14.68 -6.25 8.96
CA THR A 41 15.71 -5.40 9.58
C THR A 41 16.77 -6.30 10.19
N ILE A 42 18.03 -6.05 9.81
CA ILE A 42 19.20 -6.75 10.34
C ILE A 42 20.00 -5.73 11.14
N ARG A 43 20.09 -5.91 12.46
CA ARG A 43 20.89 -5.04 13.32
C ARG A 43 22.32 -5.54 13.37
N LEU A 44 23.27 -4.64 13.18
CA LEU A 44 24.70 -4.90 13.25
C LEU A 44 25.39 -4.02 14.29
N SER A 45 26.45 -4.56 14.86
CA SER A 45 27.47 -3.85 15.62
C SER A 45 28.81 -3.91 14.87
N VAL A 46 29.54 -2.79 14.86
CA VAL A 46 30.83 -2.63 14.21
C VAL A 46 31.85 -2.15 15.22
N GLU A 47 32.91 -2.93 15.41
CA GLU A 47 34.00 -2.63 16.35
C GLU A 47 35.33 -2.56 15.61
N GLN A 48 36.14 -1.53 15.90
CA GLN A 48 37.50 -1.44 15.39
C GLN A 48 38.45 -2.24 16.29
N VAL A 49 38.98 -3.34 15.78
CA VAL A 49 39.82 -4.29 16.55
C VAL A 49 41.33 -4.05 16.39
N GLY A 50 41.72 -2.96 15.71
CA GLY A 50 43.13 -2.60 15.53
C GLY A 50 43.35 -1.22 14.92
N PRO A 51 44.59 -0.70 14.94
CA PRO A 51 44.91 0.59 14.34
C PRO A 51 44.68 0.55 12.83
N TRP A 52 44.07 1.60 12.30
CA TRP A 52 43.81 1.73 10.87
C TRP A 52 43.90 3.19 10.43
N THR A 53 44.44 3.39 9.23
CA THR A 53 44.53 4.71 8.58
C THR A 53 43.96 4.55 7.18
N PRO A 54 42.90 5.29 6.82
CA PRO A 54 42.35 5.26 5.47
C PRO A 54 43.39 5.72 4.44
N LEU A 55 43.32 5.17 3.23
CA LEU A 55 44.03 5.74 2.08
C LEU A 55 43.34 7.03 1.65
N GLU A 56 44.11 8.09 1.39
CA GLU A 56 43.57 9.31 0.82
C GLU A 56 43.18 9.08 -0.66
N PRO A 57 42.02 9.59 -1.10
CA PRO A 57 41.60 9.49 -2.50
C PRO A 57 42.57 10.25 -3.42
N GLU A 58 42.75 9.77 -4.65
CA GLU A 58 43.56 10.49 -5.65
C GLU A 58 42.88 11.79 -6.07
N TRP A 59 43.68 12.77 -6.50
CA TRP A 59 43.20 14.11 -6.87
C TRP A 59 42.15 14.05 -7.98
N GLY A 60 40.91 14.43 -7.65
CA GLY A 60 39.79 14.48 -8.59
C GLY A 60 38.77 13.33 -8.45
N GLU A 61 39.02 12.36 -7.57
CA GLU A 61 38.03 11.33 -7.24
C GLU A 61 37.05 11.82 -6.16
N ILE A 62 35.77 11.48 -6.32
CA ILE A 62 34.77 11.70 -5.27
C ILE A 62 35.13 10.74 -4.13
N PRO A 63 35.36 11.23 -2.89
CA PRO A 63 35.71 10.36 -1.78
C PRO A 63 34.60 9.32 -1.57
N PRO A 64 34.95 8.03 -1.44
CA PRO A 64 33.95 7.00 -1.16
C PRO A 64 33.28 7.26 0.19
N PRO A 65 32.03 6.80 0.39
CA PRO A 65 31.39 6.89 1.69
C PRO A 65 32.25 6.21 2.76
N ALA A 66 32.23 6.78 3.98
CA ALA A 66 33.02 6.26 5.10
C ALA A 66 32.66 4.81 5.41
N VAL A 67 31.38 4.45 5.31
CA VAL A 67 30.86 3.09 5.49
C VAL A 67 29.79 2.80 4.44
N ASP A 68 29.79 1.59 3.89
CA ASP A 68 28.72 1.03 3.04
C ASP A 68 28.54 -0.47 3.34
N PHE A 69 27.33 -1.00 3.15
CA PHE A 69 27.03 -2.41 3.35
C PHE A 69 26.55 -3.06 2.07
N ARG A 70 27.10 -4.23 1.73
CA ARG A 70 26.74 -4.96 0.51
C ARG A 70 26.43 -6.42 0.79
N LEU A 71 25.41 -6.93 0.10
CA LEU A 71 25.21 -8.38 -0.08
C LEU A 71 26.18 -8.88 -1.15
N ILE A 72 27.00 -9.86 -0.78
CA ILE A 72 27.96 -10.49 -1.70
C ILE A 72 27.65 -11.97 -1.87
N ASP A 73 27.45 -12.38 -3.12
CA ASP A 73 27.34 -13.78 -3.53
C ASP A 73 28.29 -14.03 -4.70
N GLY A 74 29.47 -14.56 -4.37
CA GLY A 74 30.56 -14.79 -5.31
C GLY A 74 30.95 -13.52 -6.07
N ARG A 75 30.37 -13.35 -7.25
CA ARG A 75 30.65 -12.23 -8.18
C ARG A 75 29.71 -11.02 -8.01
N ARG A 76 28.51 -11.21 -7.46
CA ARG A 76 27.52 -10.13 -7.34
C ARG A 76 27.77 -9.35 -6.05
N ARG A 77 27.72 -8.02 -6.12
CA ARG A 77 27.78 -7.10 -4.98
C ARG A 77 26.59 -6.16 -5.08
N ILE A 78 25.70 -6.20 -4.10
CA ILE A 78 24.48 -5.40 -4.13
C ILE A 78 24.46 -4.53 -2.88
N PRO A 79 24.55 -3.19 -3.02
CA PRO A 79 24.44 -2.29 -1.87
C PRO A 79 23.08 -2.42 -1.19
N VAL A 80 23.09 -2.31 0.13
CA VAL A 80 21.93 -2.49 1.00
C VAL A 80 21.60 -1.17 1.66
N PRO A 81 20.34 -0.70 1.62
CA PRO A 81 19.93 0.47 2.40
C PRO A 81 20.18 0.24 3.89
N PHE A 82 20.73 1.24 4.58
CA PHE A 82 21.01 1.14 6.01
C PHE A 82 20.82 2.48 6.74
N THR A 83 20.70 2.42 8.06
CA THR A 83 20.63 3.57 8.96
C THR A 83 21.57 3.35 10.13
N GLU A 84 22.34 4.35 10.52
CA GLU A 84 23.11 4.31 11.77
C GLU A 84 22.20 4.72 12.94
N VAL A 85 21.99 3.82 13.89
CA VAL A 85 21.08 4.04 15.04
C VAL A 85 21.82 4.52 16.28
N ALA A 86 23.11 4.20 16.39
CA ALA A 86 24.04 4.69 17.39
C ALA A 86 25.46 4.55 16.83
N PRO A 87 26.47 5.24 17.37
CA PRO A 87 27.85 5.11 16.91
C PRO A 87 28.29 3.63 16.86
N GLY A 88 28.60 3.13 15.66
CA GLY A 88 28.99 1.72 15.46
C GLY A 88 27.84 0.71 15.49
N SER A 89 26.59 1.14 15.55
CA SER A 89 25.40 0.28 15.44
C SER A 89 24.53 0.68 14.26
N PHE A 90 24.23 -0.29 13.40
CA PHE A 90 23.57 -0.07 12.12
C PHE A 90 22.36 -0.99 11.96
N GLU A 91 21.34 -0.51 11.25
CA GLU A 91 20.21 -1.31 10.80
C GLU A 91 20.22 -1.39 9.27
N LEU A 92 20.25 -2.60 8.72
CA LEU A 92 20.09 -2.84 7.29
C LEU A 92 18.65 -3.18 6.99
N HIS A 93 18.12 -2.56 5.94
CA HIS A 93 16.71 -2.67 5.55
C HIS A 93 16.59 -3.45 4.24
N VAL A 94 15.93 -4.61 4.31
CA VAL A 94 15.70 -5.50 3.16
C VAL A 94 14.19 -5.71 2.96
N ASP A 95 13.62 -4.97 2.02
CA ASP A 95 12.25 -5.21 1.55
C ASP A 95 12.24 -6.38 0.56
N VAL A 96 11.71 -7.55 0.95
CA VAL A 96 11.78 -8.76 0.13
C VAL A 96 11.15 -8.60 -1.25
N PRO A 97 9.91 -8.10 -1.41
CA PRO A 97 9.33 -7.90 -2.73
C PRO A 97 9.92 -6.69 -3.48
N THR A 98 10.43 -5.65 -2.81
CA THR A 98 10.81 -4.36 -3.43
C THR A 98 12.20 -3.84 -3.07
N PHE A 99 13.14 -4.73 -2.77
CA PHE A 99 14.51 -4.47 -2.34
C PHE A 99 15.22 -3.31 -3.03
N ARG A 100 15.33 -3.32 -4.37
CA ARG A 100 16.02 -2.27 -5.13
C ARG A 100 15.41 -2.10 -6.51
N ASP A 101 15.34 -0.85 -6.97
CA ASP A 101 14.80 -0.50 -8.30
C ASP A 101 13.42 -1.12 -8.56
N ARG A 102 12.59 -1.16 -7.50
CA ARG A 102 11.29 -1.83 -7.46
C ARG A 102 11.38 -3.31 -7.89
N GLN A 103 12.47 -4.00 -7.57
CA GLN A 103 12.68 -5.43 -7.79
C GLN A 103 12.81 -6.17 -6.47
N ALA A 104 12.43 -7.45 -6.48
CA ALA A 104 12.58 -8.30 -5.32
C ALA A 104 14.05 -8.63 -5.03
N ILE A 105 14.35 -9.02 -3.80
CA ILE A 105 15.67 -9.52 -3.43
C ILE A 105 16.04 -10.71 -4.35
N PRO A 106 17.16 -10.67 -5.09
CA PRO A 106 17.47 -11.71 -6.06
C PRO A 106 17.78 -13.06 -5.41
N ASN A 107 17.73 -14.14 -6.19
CA ASN A 107 18.15 -15.45 -5.71
C ASN A 107 19.65 -15.46 -5.40
N GLY A 108 20.06 -16.00 -4.25
CA GLY A 108 21.47 -16.13 -3.90
C GLY A 108 21.73 -16.59 -2.46
N THR A 109 23.01 -16.86 -2.19
CA THR A 109 23.53 -17.07 -0.84
C THR A 109 24.48 -15.92 -0.52
N TRP A 110 24.01 -15.00 0.30
CA TRP A 110 24.59 -13.70 0.54
C TRP A 110 25.38 -13.68 1.84
N ARG A 111 26.58 -13.11 1.78
CA ARG A 111 27.31 -12.60 2.93
C ARG A 111 27.05 -11.10 3.04
N ILE A 112 26.82 -10.60 4.25
CA ILE A 112 26.79 -9.17 4.53
C ILE A 112 28.23 -8.72 4.73
N VAL A 113 28.65 -7.72 3.97
CA VAL A 113 30.03 -7.23 4.01
C VAL A 113 30.02 -5.71 4.11
N MET A 114 30.70 -5.19 5.13
CA MET A 114 30.97 -3.77 5.27
C MET A 114 32.13 -3.36 4.35
N PHE A 115 32.05 -2.15 3.81
CA PHE A 115 33.14 -1.46 3.15
C PHE A 115 33.45 -0.20 3.94
N ALA A 116 34.67 -0.06 4.44
CA ALA A 116 35.13 1.14 5.13
C ALA A 116 36.01 1.94 4.18
N HIS A 117 35.60 3.17 3.84
CA HIS A 117 36.27 4.02 2.84
C HIS A 117 36.57 3.30 1.52
N GLY A 118 35.60 2.51 1.03
CA GLY A 118 35.73 1.72 -0.20
C GLY A 118 36.53 0.42 -0.07
N GLU A 119 37.17 0.16 1.08
CA GLU A 119 37.92 -1.07 1.32
C GLU A 119 37.06 -2.16 1.97
N ARG A 120 37.22 -3.39 1.50
CA ARG A 120 36.40 -4.52 1.90
C ARG A 120 36.80 -5.05 3.28
N VAL A 121 35.85 -5.04 4.22
CA VAL A 121 35.98 -5.66 5.55
C VAL A 121 35.67 -7.16 5.48
N ALA A 122 36.01 -7.91 6.53
CA ALA A 122 35.57 -9.28 6.68
C ALA A 122 34.01 -9.38 6.68
N PRO A 123 33.44 -10.51 6.23
CA PRO A 123 32.00 -10.74 6.33
C PRO A 123 31.48 -10.60 7.76
N ALA A 124 30.22 -10.21 7.91
CA ALA A 124 29.58 -10.15 9.21
C ALA A 124 29.53 -11.55 9.84
N ARG A 125 29.83 -11.62 11.15
CA ARG A 125 29.72 -12.84 11.95
C ARG A 125 28.43 -12.83 12.78
N PHE A 126 28.14 -13.96 13.41
CA PHE A 126 27.00 -14.12 14.32
C PHE A 126 27.45 -14.82 15.61
N ASP A 127 26.79 -14.53 16.74
CA ASP A 127 27.11 -15.18 18.02
C ASP A 127 26.60 -16.62 18.06
N GLY A 128 27.50 -17.57 18.34
CA GLY A 128 27.19 -18.99 18.46
C GLY A 128 26.17 -19.33 19.55
N ARG A 129 26.02 -18.47 20.56
CA ARG A 129 25.04 -18.65 21.66
C ARG A 129 23.59 -18.48 21.20
N SER A 130 23.37 -17.78 20.09
CA SER A 130 22.06 -17.41 19.57
C SER A 130 21.68 -18.15 18.28
N LEU A 131 22.35 -19.25 17.91
CA LEU A 131 22.14 -19.92 16.62
C LEU A 131 20.69 -20.33 16.34
N ARG A 132 19.89 -20.60 17.38
CA ARG A 132 18.45 -20.92 17.24
C ARG A 132 17.63 -19.77 16.63
N GLU A 133 18.04 -18.53 16.89
CA GLU A 133 17.37 -17.33 16.38
C GLU A 133 17.45 -17.23 14.85
N LEU A 134 18.42 -17.89 14.20
CA LEU A 134 18.55 -17.90 12.74
C LEU A 134 17.42 -18.66 12.06
N ASP A 135 17.01 -19.79 12.65
CA ASP A 135 15.89 -20.59 12.15
C ASP A 135 14.56 -19.88 12.43
N GLU A 136 14.40 -19.30 13.62
CA GLU A 136 13.22 -18.51 14.01
C GLU A 136 13.07 -17.23 13.18
N GLY A 137 14.19 -16.62 12.79
CA GLY A 137 14.22 -15.46 11.90
C GLY A 137 13.87 -15.79 10.46
N SER A 138 13.98 -17.04 10.02
CA SER A 138 13.73 -17.43 8.63
C SER A 138 12.24 -17.35 8.26
N ARG A 139 11.92 -16.83 7.07
CA ARG A 139 10.52 -16.66 6.60
C ARG A 139 10.23 -17.21 5.22
N VAL A 140 8.97 -17.60 5.04
CA VAL A 140 8.41 -18.13 3.79
C VAL A 140 7.20 -17.30 3.39
N PHE A 141 7.22 -16.77 2.17
CA PHE A 141 6.18 -15.92 1.61
C PHE A 141 5.50 -16.62 0.44
N LEU A 142 4.26 -17.08 0.63
CA LEU A 142 3.43 -17.61 -0.46
C LEU A 142 2.79 -16.47 -1.24
N TYR A 143 2.79 -16.58 -2.57
CA TYR A 143 2.17 -15.56 -3.43
C TYR A 143 1.63 -16.15 -4.75
N ASP A 144 0.97 -15.29 -5.55
CA ASP A 144 0.33 -15.69 -6.82
C ASP A 144 -0.70 -16.82 -6.66
N GLY A 145 -1.47 -16.79 -5.57
CA GLY A 145 -2.44 -17.83 -5.24
C GLY A 145 -1.78 -19.19 -4.94
N ASN A 146 -0.73 -19.17 -4.10
CA ASN A 146 0.04 -20.33 -3.66
C ASN A 146 0.70 -21.11 -4.81
N ARG A 147 1.05 -20.39 -5.89
CA ARG A 147 1.77 -20.95 -7.06
C ARG A 147 3.25 -20.61 -7.05
N ALA A 148 3.65 -19.68 -6.21
CA ALA A 148 5.02 -19.26 -6.06
C ALA A 148 5.32 -19.03 -4.58
N VAL A 149 6.59 -19.17 -4.23
CA VAL A 149 7.10 -18.96 -2.88
C VAL A 149 8.41 -18.21 -2.94
N THR A 150 8.58 -17.24 -2.06
CA THR A 150 9.87 -16.63 -1.77
C THR A 150 10.27 -17.07 -0.37
N THR A 151 11.49 -17.57 -0.21
CA THR A 151 12.07 -17.88 1.09
C THR A 151 13.25 -16.96 1.35
N VAL A 152 13.34 -16.47 2.58
CA VAL A 152 14.54 -15.84 3.13
C VAL A 152 14.92 -16.64 4.36
N SER A 153 16.08 -17.28 4.34
CA SER A 153 16.58 -18.06 5.47
C SER A 153 17.99 -17.68 5.86
N PHE A 154 18.32 -17.92 7.13
CA PHE A 154 19.60 -17.56 7.69
C PHE A 154 20.41 -18.81 8.07
N GLY A 155 21.70 -18.63 8.30
CA GLY A 155 22.57 -19.71 8.73
C GLY A 155 24.02 -19.25 8.83
N ILE A 156 24.92 -20.19 9.07
CA ILE A 156 26.36 -19.94 9.18
C ILE A 156 27.09 -20.61 8.02
N ALA A 157 28.15 -19.98 7.53
CA ALA A 157 29.07 -20.59 6.57
C ALA A 157 30.06 -21.51 7.29
N GLU A 158 30.33 -22.66 6.70
CA GLU A 158 31.44 -23.50 7.15
C GLU A 158 32.77 -22.80 6.82
N ASN A 159 33.57 -22.53 7.85
CA ASN A 159 34.87 -21.89 7.72
C ASN A 159 35.97 -22.91 7.99
N SER A 160 36.73 -23.26 6.95
CA SER A 160 37.81 -24.25 7.04
C SER A 160 39.15 -23.65 7.49
N VAL A 161 39.25 -22.32 7.62
CA VAL A 161 40.49 -21.61 7.97
C VAL A 161 40.47 -21.15 9.42
N ASP A 162 39.33 -20.64 9.87
CA ASP A 162 39.09 -20.20 11.25
C ASP A 162 37.83 -20.87 11.77
N LEU A 163 38.02 -21.94 12.55
CA LEU A 163 36.95 -22.82 13.03
C LEU A 163 36.05 -22.16 14.08
N GLU A 164 36.51 -21.08 14.73
CA GLU A 164 35.76 -20.35 15.75
C GLU A 164 34.90 -19.23 15.15
N ARG A 165 35.16 -18.86 13.89
CA ARG A 165 34.48 -17.78 13.21
C ARG A 165 33.20 -18.25 12.50
N LEU A 166 32.06 -17.77 13.00
CA LEU A 166 30.73 -18.05 12.48
C LEU A 166 30.27 -16.96 11.51
N ASP A 167 30.68 -17.08 10.24
CA ASP A 167 30.27 -16.16 9.18
C ASP A 167 28.76 -16.25 8.90
N PHE A 168 28.04 -15.14 9.03
CA PHE A 168 26.60 -15.07 8.79
C PHE A 168 26.26 -15.21 7.30
N LEU A 169 25.23 -16.02 7.01
CA LEU A 169 24.66 -16.22 5.68
C LEU A 169 23.18 -15.87 5.65
N MET A 170 22.78 -15.15 4.62
CA MET A 170 21.38 -14.97 4.24
C MET A 170 21.14 -15.64 2.89
N ARG A 171 20.12 -16.47 2.77
CA ARG A 171 19.73 -17.16 1.53
C ARG A 171 18.37 -16.67 1.10
N SER A 172 18.26 -16.21 -0.14
CA SER A 172 16.98 -15.83 -0.74
C SER A 172 16.73 -16.66 -1.99
N TYR A 173 15.54 -17.27 -2.09
CA TYR A 173 15.15 -18.04 -3.26
C TYR A 173 13.68 -17.85 -3.61
N HIS A 174 13.41 -17.58 -4.88
CA HIS A 174 12.09 -17.60 -5.50
C HIS A 174 11.88 -18.94 -6.21
N LEU A 175 10.88 -19.69 -5.76
CA LEU A 175 10.52 -20.98 -6.33
C LEU A 175 9.10 -20.91 -6.90
N PHE A 176 8.87 -21.61 -8.02
CA PHE A 176 7.61 -21.60 -8.73
C PHE A 176 7.08 -23.01 -8.91
N ARG A 177 5.80 -23.21 -8.65
CA ARG A 177 5.13 -24.48 -8.92
C ARG A 177 5.01 -24.67 -10.44
N SER A 178 5.70 -25.68 -10.96
CA SER A 178 5.58 -26.06 -12.37
C SER A 178 4.12 -26.36 -12.72
N ARG A 179 3.63 -25.79 -13.83
CA ARG A 179 2.31 -26.15 -14.35
C ARG A 179 2.34 -27.61 -14.80
N PRO A 180 1.33 -28.44 -14.46
CA PRO A 180 1.27 -29.80 -14.98
C PRO A 180 1.28 -29.75 -16.51
N LYS A 181 2.16 -30.56 -17.13
CA LYS A 181 2.18 -30.71 -18.59
C LYS A 181 0.79 -31.23 -19.01
N PRO A 182 0.11 -30.59 -19.97
CA PRO A 182 -1.23 -31.03 -20.36
C PRO A 182 -1.16 -32.46 -20.89
N LYS A 183 -2.02 -33.35 -20.36
CA LYS A 183 -2.01 -34.79 -20.65
C LYS A 183 -2.32 -35.17 -22.12
N LYS A 184 -2.68 -34.22 -23.00
CA LYS A 184 -2.95 -34.47 -24.43
C LYS A 184 -2.45 -33.33 -25.32
N PHE A 185 -1.64 -33.67 -26.34
CA PHE A 185 -1.18 -32.76 -27.39
C PHE A 185 -2.35 -32.49 -28.36
N ARG A 186 -2.98 -31.31 -28.30
CA ARG A 186 -4.07 -30.90 -29.22
C ARG A 186 -3.63 -29.71 -30.08
N PRO A 187 -3.09 -29.94 -31.30
CA PRO A 187 -2.41 -28.92 -32.09
C PRO A 187 -3.34 -27.78 -32.55
N ILE A 188 -4.55 -28.08 -33.00
CA ILE A 188 -5.47 -27.09 -33.61
C ILE A 188 -6.11 -26.17 -32.55
N LYS A 189 -6.50 -26.70 -31.37
CA LYS A 189 -6.96 -25.87 -30.24
C LYS A 189 -5.84 -24.99 -29.69
N ARG A 190 -4.59 -25.46 -29.73
CA ARG A 190 -3.42 -24.65 -29.35
C ARG A 190 -3.17 -23.52 -30.34
N LEU A 191 -3.26 -23.75 -31.65
CA LEU A 191 -3.05 -22.69 -32.65
C LEU A 191 -4.10 -21.58 -32.53
N LYS A 192 -5.40 -21.92 -32.39
CA LYS A 192 -6.45 -20.93 -32.09
C LYS A 192 -6.24 -20.23 -30.75
N ALA A 193 -5.84 -20.94 -29.68
CA ALA A 193 -5.57 -20.31 -28.39
C ALA A 193 -4.29 -19.45 -28.35
N LEU A 194 -3.32 -19.77 -29.20
CA LEU A 194 -2.04 -19.05 -29.36
C LEU A 194 -2.21 -17.79 -30.21
N LEU A 195 -3.15 -17.78 -31.16
CA LEU A 195 -3.48 -16.63 -32.01
C LEU A 195 -4.62 -15.75 -31.47
N LEU A 196 -5.61 -16.33 -30.77
CA LEU A 196 -6.86 -15.65 -30.37
C LEU A 196 -7.21 -15.78 -28.87
N GLY A 197 -6.44 -16.51 -28.07
CA GLY A 197 -6.71 -16.68 -26.62
C GLY A 197 -6.33 -15.47 -25.77
N ALA A 198 -6.89 -15.35 -24.55
CA ALA A 198 -6.53 -14.29 -23.61
C ALA A 198 -5.00 -14.12 -23.36
N PRO A 199 -4.18 -15.19 -23.30
CA PRO A 199 -2.71 -15.06 -23.19
C PRO A 199 -2.06 -14.47 -24.44
N SER A 200 -2.68 -14.65 -25.62
CA SER A 200 -2.21 -14.05 -26.87
C SER A 200 -2.52 -12.54 -26.90
N LYS A 201 -3.68 -12.12 -26.38
CA LYS A 201 -4.03 -10.69 -26.25
C LYS A 201 -2.98 -9.91 -25.48
N GLN A 202 -2.52 -10.45 -24.35
CA GLN A 202 -1.48 -9.82 -23.52
C GLN A 202 -0.13 -9.74 -24.25
N ARG A 203 0.26 -10.80 -24.97
CA ARG A 203 1.51 -10.82 -25.74
C ARG A 203 1.50 -9.81 -26.89
N TYR A 204 0.41 -9.76 -27.65
CA TYR A 204 0.29 -8.80 -28.75
C TYR A 204 0.12 -7.37 -28.25
N ALA A 205 -0.55 -7.14 -27.11
CA ALA A 205 -0.71 -5.80 -26.56
C ALA A 205 0.62 -5.10 -26.32
N GLY A 206 1.61 -5.80 -25.73
CA GLY A 206 2.95 -5.26 -25.52
C GLY A 206 3.69 -4.96 -26.83
N LEU A 207 3.58 -5.84 -27.83
CA LEU A 207 4.20 -5.62 -29.14
C LEU A 207 3.56 -4.44 -29.89
N ILE A 208 2.23 -4.34 -29.86
CA ILE A 208 1.48 -3.24 -30.48
C ILE A 208 1.82 -1.93 -29.80
N TYR A 209 1.89 -1.91 -28.47
CA TYR A 209 2.33 -0.75 -27.70
C TYR A 209 3.72 -0.30 -28.14
N GLN A 210 4.70 -1.21 -28.14
CA GLN A 210 6.06 -0.89 -28.57
C GLN A 210 6.13 -0.40 -30.02
N ALA A 211 5.32 -0.97 -30.92
CA ALA A 211 5.23 -0.50 -32.29
C ALA A 211 4.70 0.94 -32.37
N ILE A 212 3.60 1.25 -31.69
CA ILE A 212 3.01 2.60 -31.67
C ILE A 212 3.95 3.60 -31.00
N THR A 213 4.59 3.23 -29.89
CA THR A 213 5.56 4.09 -29.20
C THR A 213 6.77 4.42 -30.09
N ARG A 214 7.20 3.49 -30.96
CA ARG A 214 8.30 3.74 -31.92
C ARG A 214 7.88 4.55 -33.14
N THR A 215 6.66 4.36 -33.64
CA THR A 215 6.20 5.00 -34.88
C THR A 215 5.50 6.34 -34.67
N VAL A 216 4.65 6.44 -33.64
CA VAL A 216 3.88 7.64 -33.31
C VAL A 216 4.52 8.39 -32.14
N GLY A 217 4.92 7.65 -31.10
CA GLY A 217 5.53 8.23 -29.91
C GLY A 217 4.57 9.03 -29.02
N VAL A 218 5.14 9.54 -27.93
CA VAL A 218 4.47 10.39 -26.95
C VAL A 218 4.20 11.76 -27.55
N LYS A 219 2.98 12.28 -27.40
CA LYS A 219 2.60 13.62 -27.85
C LYS A 219 2.65 14.61 -26.69
N PRO A 220 3.41 15.72 -26.81
CA PRO A 220 3.47 16.74 -25.77
C PRO A 220 2.09 17.33 -25.44
N GLY A 221 1.83 17.58 -24.16
CA GLY A 221 0.59 18.14 -23.64
C GLY A 221 -0.61 17.18 -23.63
N ARG A 222 -0.46 15.92 -24.07
CA ARG A 222 -1.57 14.97 -24.04
C ARG A 222 -1.72 14.34 -22.65
N ILE A 223 -2.91 14.51 -22.07
CA ILE A 223 -3.30 13.92 -20.78
C ILE A 223 -4.39 12.88 -21.00
N LEU A 224 -4.18 11.66 -20.50
CA LEU A 224 -5.19 10.60 -20.49
C LEU A 224 -5.76 10.42 -19.08
N PHE A 225 -7.06 10.65 -18.92
CA PHE A 225 -7.83 10.21 -17.76
C PHE A 225 -8.37 8.81 -18.03
N ALA A 226 -8.02 7.83 -17.21
CA ALA A 226 -8.44 6.45 -17.44
C ALA A 226 -8.80 5.68 -16.17
N SER A 227 -9.78 4.81 -16.31
CA SER A 227 -10.17 3.83 -15.29
C SER A 227 -10.60 2.52 -15.94
N ASP A 228 -10.18 1.40 -15.34
CA ASP A 228 -10.65 0.04 -15.68
C ASP A 228 -11.70 -0.46 -14.67
N GLN A 229 -12.15 0.37 -13.72
CA GLN A 229 -13.15 0.02 -12.71
C GLN A 229 -14.42 0.88 -12.79
N ARG A 230 -14.42 1.94 -13.62
CA ARG A 230 -15.55 2.86 -13.80
C ARG A 230 -15.96 2.98 -15.25
N VAL A 231 -17.23 3.31 -15.48
CA VAL A 231 -17.79 3.59 -16.81
C VAL A 231 -17.75 5.08 -17.18
N ARG A 232 -17.52 5.96 -16.20
CA ARG A 232 -17.44 7.41 -16.37
C ARG A 232 -16.42 8.01 -15.41
N ILE A 233 -16.03 9.26 -15.67
CA ILE A 233 -15.08 10.00 -14.82
C ILE A 233 -15.75 10.43 -13.52
N GLU A 234 -15.14 10.11 -12.38
CA GLU A 234 -15.64 10.41 -11.04
C GLU A 234 -14.48 10.65 -10.06
N GLY A 235 -14.78 11.08 -8.83
CA GLY A 235 -13.82 11.21 -7.74
C GLY A 235 -12.63 12.11 -8.07
N ASN A 236 -11.43 11.66 -7.69
CA ASN A 236 -10.19 12.43 -7.85
C ASN A 236 -9.92 12.83 -9.31
N LEU A 237 -10.15 11.91 -10.26
CA LEU A 237 -9.96 12.18 -11.70
C LEU A 237 -10.86 13.31 -12.17
N ARG A 238 -12.14 13.27 -11.79
CA ARG A 238 -13.12 14.28 -12.20
C ARG A 238 -12.78 15.64 -11.60
N ARG A 239 -12.41 15.70 -10.31
CA ARG A 239 -12.04 16.99 -9.70
C ARG A 239 -10.83 17.61 -10.41
N VAL A 240 -9.77 16.84 -10.66
CA VAL A 240 -8.57 17.35 -11.35
C VAL A 240 -8.94 17.86 -12.75
N GLN A 241 -9.78 17.14 -13.48
CA GLN A 241 -10.23 17.56 -14.81
C GLN A 241 -11.03 18.87 -14.77
N GLU A 242 -11.99 18.99 -13.85
CA GLU A 242 -12.78 20.23 -13.68
C GLU A 242 -11.87 21.39 -13.30
N ARG A 243 -10.90 21.17 -12.39
CA ARG A 243 -9.98 22.22 -11.95
C ARG A 243 -9.05 22.72 -13.06
N ILE A 244 -8.62 21.85 -13.98
CA ILE A 244 -7.88 22.26 -15.19
C ILE A 244 -8.71 23.25 -16.02
N VAL A 245 -10.02 23.00 -16.18
CA VAL A 245 -10.91 23.87 -16.95
C VAL A 245 -11.18 25.19 -16.20
N GLU A 246 -11.45 25.12 -14.89
CA GLU A 246 -11.65 26.31 -14.03
C GLU A 246 -10.44 27.25 -14.07
N ARG A 247 -9.23 26.71 -14.23
CA ARG A 247 -7.98 27.49 -14.34
C ARG A 247 -7.68 28.01 -15.75
N GLY A 248 -8.56 27.76 -16.72
CA GLY A 248 -8.33 28.15 -18.12
C GLY A 248 -7.19 27.37 -18.80
N LEU A 249 -6.86 26.17 -18.30
CA LEU A 249 -5.74 25.36 -18.80
C LEU A 249 -6.16 24.34 -19.86
N GLN A 250 -7.44 24.27 -20.22
CA GLN A 250 -7.95 23.30 -21.19
C GLN A 250 -7.29 23.41 -22.57
N ASP A 251 -6.93 24.61 -23.00
CA ASP A 251 -6.31 24.83 -24.32
C ASP A 251 -4.81 24.47 -24.33
N ARG A 252 -4.20 24.29 -23.14
CA ARG A 252 -2.82 23.83 -23.01
C ARG A 252 -2.68 22.31 -23.12
N PHE A 253 -3.77 21.55 -22.92
CA PHE A 253 -3.71 20.10 -22.80
C PHE A 253 -4.68 19.39 -23.75
N ASP A 254 -4.17 18.42 -24.51
CA ASP A 254 -4.98 17.51 -25.31
C ASP A 254 -5.57 16.41 -24.40
N MET A 255 -6.70 16.71 -23.74
CA MET A 255 -7.35 15.78 -22.82
C MET A 255 -8.02 14.60 -23.55
N LYS A 256 -7.74 13.39 -23.08
CA LYS A 256 -8.29 12.12 -23.58
C LYS A 256 -8.88 11.32 -22.43
N TYR A 257 -9.86 10.47 -22.76
CA TYR A 257 -10.63 9.73 -21.78
C TYR A 257 -10.77 8.26 -22.17
N SER A 258 -10.66 7.37 -21.18
CA SER A 258 -10.93 5.94 -21.34
C SER A 258 -11.46 5.32 -20.05
N PHE A 259 -12.79 5.13 -19.98
CA PHE A 259 -13.47 4.51 -18.86
C PHE A 259 -14.19 3.24 -19.32
N ARG A 260 -13.86 2.11 -18.72
CA ARG A 260 -14.42 0.81 -19.08
C ARG A 260 -14.36 -0.16 -17.90
N LEU A 261 -15.13 -1.25 -18.00
CA LEU A 261 -14.97 -2.40 -17.11
C LEU A 261 -14.16 -3.50 -17.81
N PRO A 262 -13.39 -4.32 -17.08
CA PRO A 262 -12.47 -5.27 -17.71
C PRO A 262 -13.20 -6.34 -18.54
N ARG A 263 -14.46 -6.61 -18.21
CA ARG A 263 -15.32 -7.60 -18.90
C ARG A 263 -16.04 -7.07 -20.14
N SER A 264 -16.14 -5.76 -20.32
CA SER A 264 -16.86 -5.14 -21.45
C SER A 264 -15.95 -4.75 -22.63
N GLY A 265 -14.65 -5.07 -22.57
CA GLY A 265 -13.67 -4.67 -23.57
C GLY A 265 -13.46 -5.65 -24.74
N GLY A 266 -13.89 -5.26 -25.95
CA GLY A 266 -13.48 -5.90 -27.21
C GLY A 266 -12.02 -5.61 -27.60
N TRP A 267 -11.56 -6.19 -28.72
CA TRP A 267 -10.22 -5.89 -29.26
C TRP A 267 -10.08 -4.43 -29.73
N GLY A 268 -11.13 -3.84 -30.32
CA GLY A 268 -11.10 -2.44 -30.74
C GLY A 268 -10.89 -1.47 -29.58
N THR A 269 -11.59 -1.66 -28.46
CA THR A 269 -11.40 -0.84 -27.26
C THR A 269 -10.03 -1.07 -26.62
N THR A 270 -9.49 -2.29 -26.72
CA THR A 270 -8.13 -2.64 -26.28
C THR A 270 -7.06 -1.93 -27.12
N LEU A 271 -7.19 -1.94 -28.44
CA LEU A 271 -6.27 -1.23 -29.34
C LEU A 271 -6.32 0.28 -29.09
N ARG A 272 -7.52 0.83 -28.91
CA ARG A 272 -7.71 2.24 -28.57
C ARG A 272 -6.97 2.64 -27.29
N ILE A 273 -7.13 1.88 -26.19
CA ILE A 273 -6.42 2.22 -24.95
C ILE A 273 -4.90 2.05 -25.09
N ILE A 274 -4.42 1.04 -25.83
CA ILE A 274 -2.98 0.88 -26.10
C ILE A 274 -2.45 2.10 -26.85
N TYR A 275 -3.16 2.57 -27.86
CA TYR A 275 -2.80 3.79 -28.59
C TYR A 275 -2.80 5.03 -27.69
N LEU A 276 -3.83 5.19 -26.85
CA LEU A 276 -3.89 6.32 -25.92
C LEU A 276 -2.74 6.28 -24.91
N LEU A 277 -2.44 5.12 -24.31
CA LEU A 277 -1.31 4.95 -23.40
C LEU A 277 0.04 5.20 -24.08
N ALA A 278 0.20 4.78 -25.33
CA ALA A 278 1.45 4.94 -26.08
C ALA A 278 1.70 6.38 -26.55
N THR A 279 0.63 7.19 -26.65
CA THR A 279 0.71 8.56 -27.20
C THR A 279 0.53 9.64 -26.14
N SER A 280 0.18 9.30 -24.90
CA SER A 280 -0.03 10.28 -23.83
C SER A 280 1.26 10.56 -23.08
N GLU A 281 1.51 11.84 -22.81
CA GLU A 281 2.61 12.28 -21.95
C GLU A 281 2.26 12.03 -20.48
N ILE A 282 1.01 12.25 -20.09
CA ILE A 282 0.53 12.06 -18.73
C ILE A 282 -0.66 11.09 -18.75
N VAL A 283 -0.64 10.11 -17.86
CA VAL A 283 -1.74 9.16 -17.64
C VAL A 283 -2.18 9.24 -16.19
N LEU A 284 -3.41 9.71 -15.96
CA LEU A 284 -4.03 9.79 -14.65
C LEU A 284 -4.95 8.58 -14.44
N LEU A 285 -4.75 7.86 -13.35
CA LEU A 285 -5.49 6.65 -12.96
C LEU A 285 -6.14 6.84 -11.57
N ASP A 286 -7.25 6.15 -11.29
CA ASP A 286 -7.91 6.16 -9.97
C ASP A 286 -7.92 4.80 -9.25
N ASP A 287 -7.57 3.72 -9.94
CA ASP A 287 -7.63 2.35 -9.42
C ASP A 287 -6.63 1.42 -10.15
N TYR A 288 -6.69 0.13 -9.84
CA TYR A 288 -5.98 -0.94 -10.52
C TYR A 288 -6.27 -0.96 -12.02
N PHE A 289 -5.23 -0.64 -12.81
CA PHE A 289 -5.30 -0.60 -14.27
C PHE A 289 -4.64 -1.86 -14.88
N GLY A 290 -5.45 -2.89 -15.09
CA GLY A 290 -4.97 -4.24 -15.39
C GLY A 290 -4.19 -4.38 -16.71
N ILE A 291 -4.43 -3.51 -17.70
CA ILE A 291 -3.73 -3.59 -18.99
C ILE A 291 -2.23 -3.32 -18.88
N LEU A 292 -1.80 -2.51 -17.90
CA LEU A 292 -0.37 -2.27 -17.63
C LEU A 292 0.38 -3.57 -17.36
N LYS A 293 -0.33 -4.64 -16.96
CA LYS A 293 0.20 -6.01 -16.88
C LYS A 293 1.03 -6.47 -18.08
N SER A 294 0.65 -5.97 -19.25
CA SER A 294 1.18 -6.43 -20.52
C SER A 294 2.09 -5.40 -21.19
N LEU A 295 2.24 -4.22 -20.59
CA LEU A 295 2.86 -3.06 -21.20
C LEU A 295 4.04 -2.61 -20.34
N ARG A 296 5.19 -2.35 -20.95
CA ARG A 296 6.26 -1.59 -20.30
C ARG A 296 6.13 -0.15 -20.75
N MET A 297 5.64 0.72 -19.87
CA MET A 297 5.41 2.13 -20.18
C MET A 297 6.71 2.82 -20.63
N ASP A 298 6.59 3.72 -21.61
CA ASP A 298 7.68 4.58 -22.06
C ASP A 298 8.12 5.49 -20.89
N PRO A 299 9.44 5.63 -20.62
CA PRO A 299 9.93 6.50 -19.55
C PRO A 299 9.52 7.97 -19.68
N ARG A 300 9.17 8.44 -20.88
CA ARG A 300 8.67 9.80 -21.13
C ARG A 300 7.20 9.98 -20.70
N THR A 301 6.47 8.90 -20.46
CA THR A 301 5.08 8.96 -20.00
C THR A 301 5.04 8.95 -18.47
N LYS A 302 4.53 10.03 -17.87
CA LYS A 302 4.23 10.10 -16.44
C LYS A 302 2.92 9.35 -16.14
N VAL A 303 3.00 8.26 -15.38
CA VAL A 303 1.82 7.54 -14.89
C VAL A 303 1.56 7.97 -13.46
N ILE A 304 0.48 8.73 -13.23
CA ILE A 304 0.12 9.29 -11.92
C ILE A 304 -1.11 8.56 -11.39
N GLN A 305 -0.96 7.93 -10.23
CA GLN A 305 -2.04 7.26 -9.52
C GLN A 305 -2.70 8.22 -8.53
N LEU A 306 -3.94 8.62 -8.80
CA LEU A 306 -4.74 9.46 -7.89
C LEU A 306 -5.46 8.64 -6.81
N TRP A 307 -5.56 7.32 -7.00
CA TRP A 307 -6.21 6.37 -6.11
C TRP A 307 -7.64 6.76 -5.70
N HIS A 308 -8.26 5.98 -4.83
CA HIS A 308 -9.65 6.18 -4.40
C HIS A 308 -9.92 5.86 -2.94
N ALA A 309 -8.98 5.25 -2.22
CA ALA A 309 -9.10 4.97 -0.80
C ALA A 309 -8.10 5.83 -0.01
N GLY A 310 -8.44 6.25 1.20
CA GLY A 310 -7.41 6.64 2.19
C GLY A 310 -6.51 5.45 2.52
N SER A 311 -5.49 5.66 3.35
CA SER A 311 -4.65 4.56 3.88
C SER A 311 -5.44 3.72 4.87
N GLY A 312 -6.43 2.98 4.34
CA GLY A 312 -7.36 2.11 5.06
C GLY A 312 -6.63 1.10 5.92
N PHE A 313 -7.18 0.78 7.09
CA PHE A 313 -6.75 -0.35 7.92
C PHE A 313 -6.32 -1.56 7.09
N LYS A 314 -7.03 -1.87 6.00
CA LYS A 314 -6.83 -3.02 5.12
C LYS A 314 -5.50 -2.99 4.37
N SER A 315 -4.73 -4.06 4.50
CA SER A 315 -3.58 -4.30 3.64
C SER A 315 -3.99 -4.47 2.17
N VAL A 316 -3.35 -3.72 1.27
CA VAL A 316 -3.54 -3.81 -0.19
C VAL A 316 -2.21 -3.98 -0.92
N GLY A 317 -2.26 -4.42 -2.19
CA GLY A 317 -1.07 -4.55 -3.02
C GLY A 317 0.05 -5.38 -2.35
N TYR A 318 1.28 -4.88 -2.34
CA TYR A 318 2.43 -5.58 -1.76
C TYR A 318 2.44 -5.61 -0.23
N SER A 319 1.63 -4.81 0.47
CA SER A 319 1.45 -4.96 1.92
C SER A 319 0.79 -6.29 2.30
N ARG A 320 0.20 -7.00 1.33
CA ARG A 320 -0.30 -8.37 1.50
C ARG A 320 0.73 -9.44 1.13
N PHE A 321 1.98 -9.09 0.87
CA PHE A 321 2.97 -10.07 0.40
C PHE A 321 3.15 -11.20 1.41
N GLY A 322 3.00 -12.46 0.95
CA GLY A 322 2.97 -13.64 1.81
C GLY A 322 1.57 -14.11 2.22
N ASN A 323 0.56 -13.25 2.13
CA ASN A 323 -0.81 -13.52 2.56
C ASN A 323 -1.76 -13.83 1.38
N LEU A 324 -2.99 -14.25 1.69
CA LEU A 324 -4.02 -14.45 0.67
C LEU A 324 -4.22 -13.18 -0.14
N GLY A 325 -4.28 -13.29 -1.48
CA GLY A 325 -4.39 -12.13 -2.37
C GLY A 325 -3.07 -11.41 -2.66
N SER A 326 -1.94 -11.91 -2.13
CA SER A 326 -0.59 -11.40 -2.42
C SER A 326 -0.33 -11.27 -3.94
N PRO A 327 0.18 -10.12 -4.41
CA PRO A 327 0.52 -9.91 -5.80
C PRO A 327 1.73 -10.75 -6.23
N LYS A 328 1.96 -10.84 -7.54
CA LYS A 328 3.22 -11.37 -8.08
C LYS A 328 4.37 -10.40 -7.80
N LEU A 329 5.61 -10.88 -7.86
CA LEU A 329 6.81 -10.01 -7.82
C LEU A 329 6.83 -8.94 -8.91
N TRP A 330 6.09 -9.14 -10.01
CA TRP A 330 5.82 -8.09 -10.99
C TRP A 330 4.33 -7.70 -10.92
N HIS A 331 4.03 -6.40 -10.76
CA HIS A 331 2.66 -5.90 -10.65
C HIS A 331 2.50 -4.52 -11.34
N PRO A 332 1.32 -4.21 -11.92
CA PRO A 332 1.02 -2.93 -12.56
C PRO A 332 1.34 -1.68 -11.71
N HIS A 333 1.15 -1.77 -10.39
CA HIS A 333 1.41 -0.67 -9.47
C HIS A 333 2.85 -0.16 -9.51
N ARG A 334 3.83 -1.04 -9.82
CA ARG A 334 5.25 -0.66 -9.91
C ARG A 334 5.57 0.25 -11.09
N GLN A 335 4.61 0.52 -11.98
CA GLN A 335 4.81 1.39 -13.14
C GLN A 335 4.36 2.82 -12.91
N TYR A 336 3.87 3.14 -11.71
CA TYR A 336 3.47 4.50 -11.37
C TYR A 336 4.73 5.37 -11.25
N THR A 337 4.76 6.47 -12.01
CA THR A 337 5.78 7.51 -11.85
C THR A 337 5.55 8.21 -10.51
N PHE A 338 4.30 8.57 -10.21
CA PHE A 338 3.89 9.14 -8.94
C PHE A 338 2.58 8.53 -8.44
N ALA A 339 2.38 8.53 -7.14
CA ALA A 339 1.08 8.30 -6.51
C ALA A 339 0.77 9.42 -5.52
N ILE A 340 -0.48 9.80 -5.38
CA ILE A 340 -0.87 10.81 -4.40
C ILE A 340 -1.25 10.18 -3.06
N THR A 341 -1.11 10.95 -1.99
CA THR A 341 -1.62 10.60 -0.66
C THR A 341 -2.21 11.81 0.06
N GLY A 342 -2.99 11.56 1.11
CA GLY A 342 -3.58 12.58 1.97
C GLY A 342 -2.57 13.28 2.89
N SER A 343 -1.53 12.55 3.32
CA SER A 343 -0.55 13.03 4.30
C SER A 343 0.85 12.44 4.08
N GLU A 344 1.87 13.21 4.46
CA GLU A 344 3.27 12.78 4.60
C GLU A 344 3.39 11.49 5.42
N HIS A 345 2.62 11.38 6.51
CA HIS A 345 2.62 10.21 7.40
C HIS A 345 2.20 8.90 6.73
N LEU A 346 1.56 8.97 5.55
CA LEU A 346 1.06 7.80 4.83
C LEU A 346 1.97 7.35 3.69
N ARG A 347 3.05 8.10 3.38
CA ARG A 347 3.84 7.84 2.19
C ARG A 347 4.45 6.45 2.18
N HIS A 348 5.10 6.04 3.27
CA HIS A 348 5.62 4.69 3.44
C HIS A 348 4.55 3.59 3.24
N VAL A 349 3.29 3.83 3.65
CA VAL A 349 2.20 2.86 3.51
C VAL A 349 1.82 2.68 2.04
N TYR A 350 1.65 3.78 1.30
CA TYR A 350 1.32 3.74 -0.13
C TYR A 350 2.50 3.24 -0.97
N ALA A 351 3.73 3.62 -0.60
CA ALA A 351 4.96 3.16 -1.24
C ALA A 351 5.07 1.64 -1.15
N GLU A 352 4.85 1.09 0.04
CA GLU A 352 4.78 -0.36 0.26
C GLU A 352 3.64 -0.98 -0.55
N ALA A 353 2.41 -0.47 -0.44
CA ALA A 353 1.25 -1.02 -1.14
C ALA A 353 1.47 -1.11 -2.66
N PHE A 354 2.02 -0.06 -3.28
CA PHE A 354 2.24 -0.01 -4.72
C PHE A 354 3.57 -0.64 -5.16
N GLY A 355 4.52 -0.79 -4.25
CA GLY A 355 5.87 -1.23 -4.53
C GLY A 355 6.64 -0.22 -5.37
N ILE A 356 6.56 1.06 -4.98
CA ILE A 356 7.28 2.19 -5.56
C ILE A 356 8.10 2.88 -4.46
N GLU A 357 9.02 3.77 -4.83
CA GLU A 357 9.82 4.53 -3.89
C GLU A 357 8.94 5.49 -3.08
N GLU A 358 9.28 5.71 -1.82
CA GLU A 358 8.55 6.66 -0.96
C GLU A 358 8.60 8.09 -1.52
N ALA A 359 9.72 8.48 -2.12
CA ALA A 359 9.90 9.73 -2.87
C ALA A 359 8.89 9.90 -4.03
N ALA A 360 8.36 8.79 -4.58
CA ALA A 360 7.35 8.81 -5.64
C ALA A 360 5.91 8.94 -5.12
N VAL A 361 5.70 8.88 -3.80
CA VAL A 361 4.39 9.14 -3.18
C VAL A 361 4.35 10.59 -2.73
N ILE A 362 3.41 11.38 -3.25
CA ILE A 362 3.37 12.84 -3.07
C ILE A 362 2.13 13.24 -2.27
N PRO A 363 2.28 13.94 -1.12
CA PRO A 363 1.16 14.30 -0.25
C PRO A 363 0.40 15.54 -0.76
N THR A 364 -0.33 15.38 -1.87
CA THR A 364 -1.15 16.47 -2.44
C THR A 364 -2.47 16.68 -1.70
N GLY A 365 -2.88 15.79 -0.79
CA GLY A 365 -4.28 15.67 -0.42
C GLY A 365 -5.07 14.91 -1.49
N LEU A 366 -6.37 14.71 -1.25
CA LEU A 366 -7.25 13.97 -2.16
C LEU A 366 -8.17 14.93 -2.92
N PRO A 367 -8.04 15.09 -4.25
CA PRO A 367 -8.85 16.06 -5.00
C PRO A 367 -10.36 15.95 -4.77
N ARG A 368 -10.93 14.76 -4.59
CA ARG A 368 -12.37 14.61 -4.33
C ARG A 368 -12.84 15.33 -3.05
N VAL A 369 -11.94 15.53 -2.10
CA VAL A 369 -12.21 16.23 -0.83
C VAL A 369 -12.40 17.72 -1.06
N ASP A 370 -11.87 18.30 -2.15
CA ASP A 370 -12.08 19.71 -2.47
C ASP A 370 -13.58 20.04 -2.60
N TRP A 371 -14.39 19.14 -3.16
CA TRP A 371 -15.84 19.34 -3.22
C TRP A 371 -16.52 19.14 -1.87
N PHE A 372 -16.01 18.21 -1.06
CA PHE A 372 -16.56 17.90 0.26
C PHE A 372 -16.32 19.03 1.26
N LEU A 373 -15.22 19.76 1.12
CA LEU A 373 -14.88 20.91 1.97
C LEU A 373 -15.42 22.24 1.41
N ASP A 374 -16.06 22.25 0.24
CA ASP A 374 -16.66 23.45 -0.35
C ASP A 374 -17.93 23.84 0.44
N PRO A 375 -17.93 25.01 1.12
CA PRO A 375 -19.06 25.43 1.93
C PRO A 375 -20.34 25.62 1.13
N GLN A 376 -20.27 26.12 -0.11
CA GLN A 376 -21.45 26.36 -0.93
C GLN A 376 -22.11 25.04 -1.36
N ARG A 377 -21.29 24.05 -1.73
CA ARG A 377 -21.79 22.72 -2.08
C ARG A 377 -22.40 22.01 -0.88
N ARG A 378 -21.75 22.12 0.29
CA ARG A 378 -22.28 21.60 1.54
C ARG A 378 -23.63 22.21 1.87
N ASP A 379 -23.73 23.54 1.84
CA ASP A 379 -24.94 24.26 2.23
C ASP A 379 -26.10 23.95 1.28
N GLN A 380 -25.83 23.95 -0.04
CA GLN A 380 -26.82 23.53 -1.04
C GLN A 380 -27.29 22.09 -0.82
N PHE A 381 -26.37 21.16 -0.54
CA PHE A 381 -26.72 19.77 -0.28
C PHE A 381 -27.63 19.65 0.95
N LEU A 382 -27.33 20.36 2.04
CA LEU A 382 -28.12 20.31 3.27
C LEU A 382 -29.52 20.88 3.07
N GLU A 383 -29.66 21.96 2.30
CA GLU A 383 -30.96 22.52 1.91
C GLU A 383 -31.79 21.53 1.08
N ASP A 384 -31.19 20.96 0.04
CA ASP A 384 -31.84 19.99 -0.84
C ASP A 384 -32.24 18.72 -0.06
N PHE A 385 -31.37 18.23 0.83
CA PHE A 385 -31.62 17.07 1.67
C PHE A 385 -32.78 17.30 2.65
N ALA A 386 -32.82 18.47 3.31
CA ALA A 386 -33.91 18.81 4.21
C ALA A 386 -35.26 18.96 3.48
N ALA A 387 -35.23 19.44 2.23
CA ALA A 387 -36.43 19.55 1.39
C ALA A 387 -36.92 18.19 0.89
N GLU A 388 -36.01 17.29 0.52
CA GLU A 388 -36.34 15.93 0.05
C GLU A 388 -36.80 15.01 1.20
N TYR A 389 -36.24 15.19 2.41
CA TYR A 389 -36.52 14.38 3.59
C TYR A 389 -37.01 15.21 4.79
N PRO A 390 -38.20 15.83 4.71
CA PRO A 390 -38.74 16.68 5.78
C PRO A 390 -38.95 15.93 7.11
N GLN A 391 -39.14 14.61 7.07
CA GLN A 391 -39.26 13.76 8.26
C GLN A 391 -37.93 13.57 9.02
N ILE A 392 -36.79 13.83 8.36
CA ILE A 392 -35.45 13.80 8.95
C ILE A 392 -35.00 15.21 9.38
N ALA A 393 -35.51 16.25 8.72
CA ALA A 393 -35.12 17.63 8.97
C ALA A 393 -35.27 18.01 10.47
N GLY A 394 -34.20 18.59 11.03
CA GLY A 394 -34.16 19.02 12.43
C GLY A 394 -33.95 17.90 13.47
N LYS A 395 -33.88 16.63 13.04
CA LYS A 395 -33.52 15.50 13.90
C LYS A 395 -32.02 15.24 13.86
N LYS A 396 -31.49 14.64 14.92
CA LYS A 396 -30.13 14.10 14.96
C LYS A 396 -30.05 12.87 14.05
N VAL A 397 -29.01 12.77 13.24
CA VAL A 397 -28.87 11.70 12.25
C VAL A 397 -27.73 10.77 12.62
N VAL A 398 -28.07 9.50 12.83
CA VAL A 398 -27.11 8.40 12.95
C VAL A 398 -27.03 7.68 11.61
N LEU A 399 -25.84 7.58 11.02
CA LEU A 399 -25.62 6.80 9.80
C LEU A 399 -25.01 5.44 10.16
N PHE A 400 -25.74 4.36 9.91
CA PHE A 400 -25.26 2.99 10.04
C PHE A 400 -24.76 2.48 8.69
N ALA A 401 -23.43 2.44 8.49
CA ALA A 401 -22.79 2.17 7.19
C ALA A 401 -21.66 1.12 7.30
N PRO A 402 -21.99 -0.16 7.53
CA PRO A 402 -20.99 -1.22 7.64
C PRO A 402 -20.47 -1.69 6.27
N THR A 403 -19.35 -2.41 6.28
CA THR A 403 -18.83 -3.11 5.10
C THR A 403 -19.50 -4.46 4.88
N PHE A 404 -19.38 -5.00 3.67
CA PHE A 404 -19.87 -6.36 3.39
C PHE A 404 -18.88 -7.44 3.87
N ARG A 405 -19.41 -8.62 4.19
CA ARG A 405 -18.65 -9.84 4.51
C ARG A 405 -18.67 -10.81 3.33
N GLY A 406 -17.70 -11.72 3.30
CA GLY A 406 -17.54 -12.70 2.23
C GLY A 406 -16.21 -12.58 1.47
N ARG A 407 -15.90 -13.56 0.63
CA ARG A 407 -14.61 -13.66 -0.08
C ARG A 407 -14.50 -12.71 -1.28
N SER A 408 -15.62 -12.29 -1.84
CA SER A 408 -15.67 -11.40 -3.02
C SER A 408 -16.99 -10.64 -3.07
N ILE A 409 -17.09 -9.67 -3.97
CA ILE A 409 -18.32 -8.94 -4.27
C ILE A 409 -19.50 -9.85 -4.67
N TYR A 410 -19.23 -11.08 -5.16
CA TYR A 410 -20.29 -12.03 -5.57
C TYR A 410 -20.86 -12.83 -4.40
N THR A 411 -20.12 -12.89 -3.29
CA THR A 411 -20.49 -13.59 -2.05
C THR A 411 -20.70 -12.59 -0.93
N ALA A 412 -21.01 -11.34 -1.27
CA ALA A 412 -21.16 -10.25 -0.33
C ALA A 412 -22.47 -10.39 0.46
N PHE A 413 -22.37 -10.32 1.79
CA PHE A 413 -23.52 -10.36 2.69
C PHE A 413 -23.28 -9.49 3.94
N TYR A 414 -24.33 -9.27 4.72
CA TYR A 414 -24.29 -8.72 6.07
C TYR A 414 -25.23 -9.54 6.95
N ASP A 415 -24.87 -9.75 8.21
CA ASP A 415 -25.70 -10.48 9.17
C ASP A 415 -26.57 -9.50 9.96
N TYR A 416 -27.82 -9.34 9.55
CA TYR A 416 -28.76 -8.42 10.21
C TYR A 416 -29.21 -8.90 11.58
N SER A 417 -29.01 -10.18 11.95
CA SER A 417 -29.37 -10.68 13.28
C SER A 417 -28.54 -10.07 14.41
N GLN A 418 -27.42 -9.42 14.05
CA GLN A 418 -26.57 -8.69 14.97
C GLN A 418 -27.12 -7.31 15.37
N ILE A 419 -28.21 -6.84 14.73
CA ILE A 419 -28.81 -5.54 15.00
C ILE A 419 -30.02 -5.75 15.90
N ASP A 420 -29.94 -5.26 17.13
CA ASP A 420 -31.10 -5.14 18.01
C ASP A 420 -31.86 -3.84 17.68
N PHE A 421 -32.90 -3.97 16.85
CA PHE A 421 -33.70 -2.82 16.44
C PHE A 421 -34.47 -2.19 17.59
N GLU A 422 -34.92 -2.98 18.57
CA GLU A 422 -35.68 -2.47 19.72
C GLU A 422 -34.77 -1.64 20.62
N ALA A 423 -33.63 -2.19 21.02
CA ALA A 423 -32.66 -1.49 21.86
C ALA A 423 -32.11 -0.24 21.17
N LEU A 424 -31.86 -0.30 19.86
CA LEU A 424 -31.42 0.87 19.08
C LEU A 424 -32.51 1.96 19.03
N TYR A 425 -33.76 1.56 18.86
CA TYR A 425 -34.89 2.49 18.76
C TYR A 425 -35.10 3.21 20.09
N ASP A 426 -34.99 2.49 21.21
CA ASP A 426 -35.07 3.06 22.56
C ASP A 426 -33.88 3.98 22.86
N ALA A 427 -32.67 3.59 22.47
CA ALA A 427 -31.46 4.39 22.69
C ALA A 427 -31.45 5.71 21.91
N CYS A 428 -32.05 5.73 20.71
CA CYS A 428 -32.08 6.93 19.86
C CYS A 428 -33.08 7.98 20.35
N GLY A 429 -34.19 7.60 20.98
CA GLY A 429 -35.26 8.55 21.36
C GLY A 429 -35.91 9.29 20.18
N ASP A 430 -36.90 10.14 20.46
CA ASP A 430 -37.79 10.72 19.43
C ASP A 430 -37.10 11.74 18.50
N ASP A 431 -35.98 12.31 18.94
CA ASP A 431 -35.22 13.37 18.26
C ASP A 431 -34.11 12.84 17.33
N THR A 432 -33.91 11.51 17.30
CA THR A 432 -32.86 10.89 16.49
C THR A 432 -33.42 9.93 15.45
N VAL A 433 -32.85 9.93 14.25
CA VAL A 433 -33.14 8.97 13.18
C VAL A 433 -31.91 8.14 12.84
N VAL A 434 -32.12 6.93 12.34
CA VAL A 434 -31.04 6.04 11.87
C VAL A 434 -31.20 5.80 10.38
N LEU A 435 -30.16 6.13 9.62
CA LEU A 435 -30.08 5.86 8.18
C LEU A 435 -29.21 4.63 7.97
N PHE A 436 -29.79 3.55 7.44
CA PHE A 436 -29.07 2.33 7.12
C PHE A 436 -28.55 2.40 5.70
N ARG A 437 -27.23 2.51 5.54
CA ARG A 437 -26.57 2.52 4.23
C ARG A 437 -25.75 1.26 4.06
N MET A 438 -26.43 0.17 3.70
CA MET A 438 -25.76 -1.10 3.45
C MET A 438 -24.92 -1.05 2.17
N HIS A 439 -23.89 -1.87 2.08
CA HIS A 439 -23.06 -1.88 0.88
C HIS A 439 -23.85 -2.41 -0.32
N HIS A 440 -23.83 -1.71 -1.46
CA HIS A 440 -24.54 -2.09 -2.72
C HIS A 440 -24.20 -3.47 -3.33
N PHE A 441 -23.27 -4.23 -2.74
CA PHE A 441 -22.97 -5.60 -3.15
C PHE A 441 -23.72 -6.63 -2.30
N VAL A 442 -24.21 -6.23 -1.12
CA VAL A 442 -25.11 -7.04 -0.29
C VAL A 442 -26.43 -7.15 -1.03
N LYS A 443 -26.84 -8.39 -1.31
CA LYS A 443 -28.04 -8.66 -2.14
C LYS A 443 -29.33 -8.58 -1.35
N ASN A 444 -29.28 -8.93 -0.07
CA ASN A 444 -30.45 -8.94 0.78
C ASN A 444 -30.62 -7.53 1.38
N PRO A 445 -31.76 -6.86 1.14
CA PRO A 445 -32.02 -5.56 1.75
C PRO A 445 -32.09 -5.69 3.28
N ILE A 446 -31.94 -4.57 3.97
CA ILE A 446 -32.23 -4.52 5.40
C ILE A 446 -33.75 -4.60 5.60
N GLU A 447 -34.20 -5.49 6.47
CA GLU A 447 -35.61 -5.65 6.79
C GLU A 447 -35.94 -4.87 8.07
N ILE A 448 -36.27 -3.58 7.91
CA ILE A 448 -36.67 -2.71 9.03
C ILE A 448 -38.11 -3.06 9.44
N PRO A 449 -38.35 -3.49 10.70
CA PRO A 449 -39.70 -3.76 11.21
C PRO A 449 -40.62 -2.54 11.13
N GLU A 450 -41.90 -2.76 10.86
CA GLU A 450 -42.88 -1.69 10.59
C GLU A 450 -42.96 -0.67 11.74
N GLN A 451 -42.90 -1.15 12.98
CA GLN A 451 -43.02 -0.30 14.17
C GLN A 451 -41.86 0.69 14.39
N TYR A 452 -40.76 0.59 13.63
CA TYR A 452 -39.59 1.47 13.76
C TYR A 452 -39.37 2.40 12.55
N ARG A 453 -40.24 2.33 11.53
CA ARG A 453 -40.05 3.05 10.24
C ARG A 453 -40.30 4.55 10.31
N ASP A 454 -40.77 5.07 11.44
CA ASP A 454 -40.88 6.49 11.70
C ASP A 454 -39.51 7.14 12.00
N ARG A 455 -38.52 6.35 12.44
CA ARG A 455 -37.15 6.82 12.73
C ARG A 455 -36.05 6.07 11.98
N PHE A 456 -36.31 4.88 11.47
CA PHE A 456 -35.33 4.06 10.75
C PHE A 456 -35.61 4.04 9.25
N PHE A 457 -34.60 4.38 8.45
CA PHE A 457 -34.74 4.50 6.99
C PHE A 457 -33.65 3.73 6.24
N ASP A 458 -34.02 3.04 5.16
CA ASP A 458 -33.07 2.39 4.26
C ASP A 458 -32.54 3.40 3.23
N PHE A 459 -31.25 3.74 3.36
CA PHE A 459 -30.49 4.66 2.51
C PHE A 459 -29.43 3.92 1.67
N THR A 460 -29.54 2.60 1.53
CA THR A 460 -28.60 1.75 0.77
C THR A 460 -28.38 2.24 -0.67
N HIS A 461 -29.45 2.73 -1.33
CA HIS A 461 -29.41 3.20 -2.71
C HIS A 461 -29.29 4.73 -2.86
N TYR A 462 -29.07 5.47 -1.77
CA TYR A 462 -28.89 6.91 -1.86
C TYR A 462 -27.67 7.24 -2.74
N PRO A 463 -27.82 8.10 -3.78
CA PRO A 463 -26.81 8.25 -4.83
C PRO A 463 -25.55 8.96 -4.35
N ASP A 464 -25.67 9.97 -3.49
CA ASP A 464 -24.56 10.78 -3.02
C ASP A 464 -24.12 10.38 -1.60
N GLY A 465 -23.45 9.23 -1.51
CA GLY A 465 -22.98 8.71 -0.23
C GLY A 465 -21.92 9.57 0.46
N LEU A 466 -21.20 10.42 -0.27
CA LEU A 466 -20.17 11.27 0.31
C LEU A 466 -20.82 12.50 0.96
N ASN A 467 -21.70 13.20 0.24
CA ASN A 467 -22.35 14.39 0.81
C ASN A 467 -23.35 14.02 1.91
N LEU A 468 -23.94 12.81 1.90
CA LEU A 468 -24.76 12.31 3.01
C LEU A 468 -24.06 12.44 4.37
N LEU A 469 -22.73 12.37 4.41
CA LEU A 469 -21.96 12.57 5.63
C LEU A 469 -22.16 13.96 6.27
N HIS A 470 -22.43 15.01 5.48
CA HIS A 470 -22.72 16.33 6.03
C HIS A 470 -24.02 16.37 6.83
N ALA A 471 -25.00 15.55 6.46
CA ALA A 471 -26.25 15.39 7.19
C ALA A 471 -26.12 14.44 8.39
N THR A 472 -24.98 13.76 8.57
CA THR A 472 -24.76 12.77 9.63
C THR A 472 -24.12 13.38 10.87
N ASP A 473 -24.73 13.20 12.04
CA ASP A 473 -24.17 13.63 13.33
C ASP A 473 -23.30 12.56 13.99
N VAL A 474 -23.67 11.28 13.85
CA VAL A 474 -22.90 10.14 14.37
C VAL A 474 -22.77 9.07 13.29
N LEU A 475 -21.55 8.59 13.05
CA LEU A 475 -21.28 7.49 12.12
C LEU A 475 -21.09 6.18 12.88
N ILE A 476 -21.96 5.20 12.65
CA ILE A 476 -21.74 3.81 13.07
C ILE A 476 -21.22 3.03 11.86
N THR A 477 -20.02 2.49 11.96
CA THR A 477 -19.38 1.75 10.87
C THR A 477 -18.47 0.64 11.39
N ASP A 478 -17.69 0.03 10.49
CA ASP A 478 -16.68 -0.96 10.82
C ASP A 478 -15.38 -0.61 10.07
N TYR A 479 -14.84 -1.51 9.27
CA TYR A 479 -13.63 -1.34 8.45
C TYR A 479 -13.88 -0.52 7.17
N SER A 480 -14.81 0.42 7.17
CA SER A 480 -15.14 1.25 6.00
C SER A 480 -14.12 2.36 5.81
N SER A 481 -13.81 2.70 4.56
CA SER A 481 -12.97 3.86 4.25
C SER A 481 -13.73 5.18 4.38
N ILE A 482 -15.04 5.17 4.62
CA ILE A 482 -15.84 6.41 4.73
C ILE A 482 -15.42 7.28 5.94
N ILE A 483 -14.72 6.67 6.89
CA ILE A 483 -14.16 7.34 8.07
C ILE A 483 -13.13 8.41 7.73
N TYR A 484 -12.43 8.29 6.59
CA TYR A 484 -11.45 9.29 6.18
C TYR A 484 -12.15 10.61 5.93
N GLU A 485 -13.19 10.61 5.10
CA GLU A 485 -13.96 11.82 4.83
C GLU A 485 -14.75 12.28 6.06
N PHE A 486 -15.33 11.36 6.84
CA PHE A 486 -16.07 11.74 8.03
C PHE A 486 -15.17 12.38 9.11
N SER A 487 -13.90 12.00 9.20
CA SER A 487 -12.93 12.61 10.14
C SER A 487 -12.68 14.09 9.89
N LEU A 488 -12.95 14.57 8.66
CA LEU A 488 -12.83 15.98 8.30
C LEU A 488 -13.97 16.82 8.88
N LEU A 489 -15.09 16.20 9.28
CA LEU A 489 -16.21 16.86 9.93
C LEU A 489 -16.02 17.01 11.45
N ASP A 490 -15.02 16.34 12.02
CA ASP A 490 -14.74 16.34 13.46
C ASP A 490 -15.93 15.86 14.31
N ARG A 491 -16.66 14.85 13.83
CA ARG A 491 -17.89 14.32 14.45
C ARG A 491 -17.69 12.92 15.05
N PRO A 492 -18.50 12.51 16.04
CA PRO A 492 -18.40 11.21 16.70
C PRO A 492 -18.53 10.00 15.76
N MET A 493 -17.67 9.01 15.95
CA MET A 493 -17.70 7.73 15.24
C MET A 493 -17.77 6.57 16.22
N LEU A 494 -18.48 5.52 15.86
CA LEU A 494 -18.63 4.29 16.63
C LEU A 494 -18.38 3.10 15.72
N PHE A 495 -17.49 2.19 16.14
CA PHE A 495 -17.01 1.09 15.33
C PHE A 495 -17.56 -0.24 15.80
N PHE A 496 -18.64 -0.71 15.19
CA PHE A 496 -19.22 -2.03 15.48
C PHE A 496 -18.43 -3.12 14.72
N ALA A 497 -17.52 -3.79 15.41
CA ALA A 497 -16.53 -4.69 14.83
C ALA A 497 -16.53 -6.08 15.50
N PRO A 498 -17.66 -6.82 15.51
CA PRO A 498 -17.78 -8.11 16.21
C PRO A 498 -16.85 -9.20 15.62
N ASP A 499 -16.41 -9.02 14.37
CA ASP A 499 -15.55 -9.93 13.63
C ASP A 499 -14.09 -9.47 13.56
N ARG A 500 -13.65 -8.50 14.39
CA ARG A 500 -12.34 -7.84 14.30
C ARG A 500 -11.16 -8.79 14.26
N VAL A 501 -11.13 -9.80 15.13
CA VAL A 501 -10.05 -10.80 15.20
C VAL A 501 -9.93 -11.56 13.88
N ASN A 502 -11.06 -12.06 13.36
CA ASN A 502 -11.10 -12.78 12.09
C ASN A 502 -10.77 -11.85 10.91
N TYR A 503 -11.25 -10.61 10.95
CA TYR A 503 -10.98 -9.62 9.90
C TYR A 503 -9.50 -9.26 9.84
N ALA A 504 -8.87 -8.99 10.99
CA ALA A 504 -7.43 -8.73 11.10
C ALA A 504 -6.61 -9.90 10.55
N ALA A 505 -6.93 -11.13 10.96
CA ALA A 505 -6.22 -12.33 10.55
C ALA A 505 -6.35 -12.63 9.04
N THR A 506 -7.50 -12.33 8.42
CA THR A 506 -7.77 -12.72 7.02
C THR A 506 -7.53 -11.61 6.00
N ARG A 507 -7.76 -10.35 6.37
CA ARG A 507 -7.62 -9.18 5.48
C ARG A 507 -6.33 -8.41 5.72
N GLY A 508 -5.75 -8.54 6.92
CA GLY A 508 -4.55 -7.82 7.34
C GLY A 508 -4.88 -6.39 7.72
N PHE A 509 -4.33 -5.93 8.85
CA PHE A 509 -4.29 -4.53 9.20
C PHE A 509 -2.88 -3.94 9.11
N HIS A 510 -2.78 -2.67 8.72
CA HIS A 510 -1.50 -1.94 8.75
C HIS A 510 -1.06 -1.61 10.18
N ARG A 511 -2.01 -1.41 11.09
CA ARG A 511 -1.82 -1.08 12.51
C ARG A 511 -2.91 -1.76 13.34
N ASP A 512 -2.75 -1.82 14.65
CA ASP A 512 -3.82 -2.33 15.51
C ASP A 512 -5.10 -1.49 15.33
N TYR A 513 -6.23 -2.18 15.20
CA TYR A 513 -7.50 -1.54 14.89
C TYR A 513 -8.06 -0.75 16.07
N GLY A 514 -7.89 -1.24 17.30
CA GLY A 514 -8.34 -0.55 18.51
C GLY A 514 -7.55 0.74 18.76
N GLU A 515 -6.25 0.72 18.44
CA GLU A 515 -5.39 1.91 18.57
C GLU A 515 -5.65 2.96 17.48
N THR A 516 -6.08 2.55 16.29
CA THR A 516 -6.16 3.46 15.13
C THR A 516 -7.57 3.88 14.71
N ALA A 517 -8.61 3.27 15.27
CA ALA A 517 -9.98 3.72 15.05
C ALA A 517 -10.22 5.13 15.64
N PRO A 518 -10.73 6.10 14.86
CA PRO A 518 -11.06 7.44 15.32
C PRO A 518 -12.36 7.49 16.15
N GLY A 519 -12.52 6.55 17.08
CA GLY A 519 -13.69 6.46 17.95
C GLY A 519 -13.77 5.10 18.65
N ARG A 520 -14.75 4.96 19.54
CA ARG A 520 -14.96 3.76 20.35
C ARG A 520 -15.17 2.53 19.48
N VAL A 521 -14.47 1.44 19.80
CA VAL A 521 -14.64 0.13 19.16
C VAL A 521 -15.55 -0.73 20.03
N ALA A 522 -16.67 -1.17 19.45
CA ALA A 522 -17.68 -2.01 20.07
C ALA A 522 -17.60 -3.43 19.48
N ASP A 523 -17.34 -4.42 20.33
CA ASP A 523 -17.30 -5.83 19.92
C ASP A 523 -18.70 -6.47 19.96
N THR A 524 -19.64 -5.92 20.75
CA THR A 524 -21.04 -6.34 20.84
C THR A 524 -22.00 -5.22 20.45
N PHE A 525 -23.24 -5.56 20.13
CA PHE A 525 -24.26 -4.54 19.84
C PHE A 525 -24.71 -3.83 21.13
N ASP A 526 -24.64 -4.48 22.30
CA ASP A 526 -24.89 -3.83 23.59
C ASP A 526 -23.88 -2.70 23.86
N ASP A 527 -22.61 -2.88 23.48
CA ASP A 527 -21.60 -1.81 23.55
C ASP A 527 -21.97 -0.61 22.66
N VAL A 528 -22.61 -0.86 21.51
CA VAL A 528 -23.12 0.19 20.62
C VAL A 528 -24.23 0.97 21.31
N ILE A 529 -25.17 0.26 21.95
CA ILE A 529 -26.28 0.87 22.68
C ILE A 529 -25.79 1.68 23.88
N ASP A 530 -24.83 1.16 24.64
CA ASP A 530 -24.19 1.85 25.75
C ASP A 530 -23.57 3.17 25.29
N ALA A 531 -22.73 3.14 24.25
CA ALA A 531 -22.09 4.33 23.70
C ALA A 531 -23.09 5.39 23.21
N LEU A 532 -24.20 4.97 22.60
CA LEU A 532 -25.26 5.89 22.17
C LEU A 532 -25.97 6.57 23.35
N ARG A 533 -26.18 5.85 24.46
CA ARG A 533 -26.84 6.37 25.67
C ARG A 533 -25.93 7.27 26.50
N THR A 534 -24.66 6.91 26.65
CA THR A 534 -23.70 7.67 27.46
C THR A 534 -23.06 8.82 26.69
N GLY A 535 -23.04 8.74 25.35
CA GLY A 535 -22.33 9.67 24.48
C GLY A 535 -20.81 9.46 24.48
N GLU A 536 -20.32 8.35 25.04
CA GLU A 536 -18.90 8.02 25.10
C GLU A 536 -18.43 7.39 23.78
N PHE A 537 -18.12 8.25 22.82
CA PHE A 537 -17.65 7.86 21.48
C PHE A 537 -16.13 7.92 21.31
N GLU A 538 -15.38 8.38 22.32
CA GLU A 538 -13.93 8.64 22.22
C GLU A 538 -13.57 9.60 21.06
N GLN A 539 -14.38 10.66 20.90
CA GLN A 539 -14.27 11.62 19.79
C GLN A 539 -12.90 12.33 19.76
N GLU A 540 -12.22 12.45 20.89
CA GLU A 540 -10.86 13.00 20.98
C GLU A 540 -9.86 12.28 20.07
N LYS A 541 -10.10 11.00 19.71
CA LYS A 541 -9.27 10.24 18.76
C LYS A 541 -9.36 10.76 17.32
N VAL A 542 -10.43 11.45 16.95
CA VAL A 542 -10.67 11.95 15.58
C VAL A 542 -9.59 12.95 15.16
N ALA A 543 -9.17 13.82 16.07
CA ALA A 543 -8.19 14.87 15.76
C ALA A 543 -6.83 14.29 15.36
N GLU A 544 -6.34 13.29 16.10
CA GLU A 544 -5.07 12.63 15.79
C GLU A 544 -5.17 11.80 14.51
N PHE A 545 -6.28 11.09 14.31
CA PHE A 545 -6.54 10.38 13.06
C PHE A 545 -6.53 11.33 11.85
N ARG A 546 -7.21 12.48 11.96
CA ARG A 546 -7.21 13.49 10.90
C ARG A 546 -5.80 13.99 10.62
N ARG A 547 -5.02 14.32 11.66
CA ARG A 547 -3.63 14.79 11.54
C ARG A 547 -2.72 13.78 10.83
N LEU A 548 -2.90 12.49 11.10
CA LEU A 548 -2.12 11.41 10.48
C LEU A 548 -2.54 11.10 9.03
N ASN A 549 -3.74 11.50 8.62
CA ASN A 549 -4.28 11.16 7.30
C ASN A 549 -4.40 12.34 6.34
N PHE A 550 -4.38 13.57 6.85
CA PHE A 550 -4.49 14.80 6.07
C PHE A 550 -3.51 15.85 6.57
N ASP A 551 -2.51 16.19 5.74
CA ASP A 551 -1.60 17.31 6.05
C ASP A 551 -2.32 18.66 5.97
N ARG A 552 -3.37 18.72 5.14
CA ARG A 552 -4.14 19.93 4.83
C ARG A 552 -5.61 19.58 4.72
N VAL A 553 -6.44 20.41 5.36
CA VAL A 553 -7.90 20.37 5.28
C VAL A 553 -8.33 21.61 4.51
N ASP A 554 -8.14 21.56 3.19
CA ASP A 554 -8.41 22.68 2.27
C ASP A 554 -9.02 22.17 0.96
N THR A 555 -9.42 23.11 0.10
CA THR A 555 -9.97 22.84 -1.24
C THR A 555 -8.91 22.96 -2.34
N GLY A 556 -7.63 22.80 -1.99
CA GLY A 556 -6.48 23.00 -2.86
C GLY A 556 -5.82 21.73 -3.38
N ALA A 557 -6.38 20.54 -3.14
CA ALA A 557 -5.72 19.29 -3.48
C ALA A 557 -5.60 19.09 -5.01
N ALA A 558 -6.64 19.45 -5.77
CA ALA A 558 -6.58 19.41 -7.23
C ALA A 558 -5.53 20.38 -7.79
N ASP A 559 -5.37 21.56 -7.19
CA ASP A 559 -4.35 22.53 -7.59
C ASP A 559 -2.95 21.98 -7.40
N ARG A 560 -2.67 21.36 -6.25
CA ARG A 560 -1.38 20.70 -5.98
C ARG A 560 -1.09 19.57 -6.95
N VAL A 561 -2.08 18.74 -7.29
CA VAL A 561 -1.90 17.71 -8.34
C VAL A 561 -1.52 18.34 -9.68
N ILE A 562 -2.20 19.42 -10.07
CA ILE A 562 -1.93 20.11 -11.34
C ILE A 562 -0.54 20.75 -11.32
N ASP A 563 -0.22 21.51 -10.28
CA ASP A 563 1.01 22.29 -10.21
C ASP A 563 2.23 21.42 -10.01
N TRP A 564 2.15 20.39 -9.15
CA TRP A 564 3.31 19.58 -8.78
C TRP A 564 3.55 18.42 -9.74
N LEU A 565 2.49 17.78 -10.26
CA LEU A 565 2.61 16.52 -11.00
C LEU A 565 2.32 16.65 -12.51
N ILE A 566 1.41 17.56 -12.89
CA ILE A 566 1.01 17.74 -14.29
C ILE A 566 1.89 18.79 -14.97
N ILE A 567 1.93 20.01 -14.44
CA ILE A 567 2.73 21.12 -14.96
C ILE A 567 4.17 21.01 -14.47
N GLY A 568 4.35 20.76 -13.17
CA GLY A 568 5.65 20.61 -12.53
C GLY A 568 6.21 19.19 -12.59
N ASN A 569 7.32 19.04 -11.88
CA ASN A 569 7.90 17.74 -11.54
C ASN A 569 8.44 17.86 -10.11
N PRO A 570 8.02 16.99 -9.16
CA PRO A 570 8.54 17.05 -7.81
C PRO A 570 10.04 16.74 -7.80
N ASP A 571 10.79 17.48 -6.98
CA ASP A 571 12.22 17.27 -6.74
C ASP A 571 12.39 16.05 -5.81
N THR A 572 12.44 14.86 -6.40
CA THR A 572 12.48 13.60 -5.62
C THR A 572 13.77 13.42 -4.82
N GLU A 573 14.83 14.18 -5.11
CA GLU A 573 16.13 14.11 -4.42
C GLU A 573 16.15 14.91 -3.12
N LYS A 574 15.40 16.02 -3.01
CA LYS A 574 15.29 16.79 -1.75
C LYS A 574 14.36 16.17 -0.72
N ILE A 575 13.53 15.23 -1.13
CA ILE A 575 12.49 14.64 -0.28
C ILE A 575 13.04 13.47 0.57
N THR A 576 14.19 12.92 0.21
CA THR A 576 14.88 11.86 0.97
C THR A 576 15.62 12.36 2.23
N GLU A 577 15.71 13.67 2.46
CA GLU A 577 16.41 14.25 3.62
C GLU A 577 15.54 14.45 4.87
N SER A 578 14.22 14.21 4.79
CA SER A 578 13.38 14.22 5.99
C SER A 578 13.57 12.90 6.76
N PRO A 579 13.97 12.94 8.05
CA PRO A 579 14.14 11.73 8.83
C PRO A 579 12.81 11.00 8.94
N VAL A 580 12.85 9.69 8.67
CA VAL A 580 11.78 8.74 9.02
C VAL A 580 11.36 9.05 10.45
N PRO A 581 10.07 9.33 10.75
CA PRO A 581 9.61 9.39 12.12
C PRO A 581 9.82 7.99 12.69
N THR A 582 10.82 7.83 13.56
CA THR A 582 10.97 6.66 14.43
C THR A 582 9.61 6.38 15.04
N ALA A 583 9.07 5.19 14.78
CA ALA A 583 8.00 4.65 15.60
C ALA A 583 8.51 4.72 17.04
N GLN A 584 7.98 5.63 17.83
CA GLN A 584 8.31 5.70 19.25
C GLN A 584 7.90 4.37 19.85
N SER A 585 8.90 3.56 20.24
CA SER A 585 8.68 2.45 21.13
C SER A 585 8.07 3.03 22.40
N SER A 586 6.81 2.72 22.66
CA SER A 586 6.18 2.94 23.95
C SER A 586 6.85 2.01 24.97
N SER A 587 8.03 2.39 25.44
CA SER A 587 8.65 1.82 26.63
C SER A 587 7.91 2.39 27.84
N ASN A 588 6.77 1.80 28.21
CA ASN A 588 6.28 1.89 29.57
C ASN A 588 6.78 0.68 30.33
N THR A 589 7.88 0.89 31.05
CA THR A 589 8.23 0.12 32.25
C THR A 589 7.09 0.23 33.25
N ALA A 590 6.23 -0.78 33.29
CA ALA A 590 5.37 -1.03 34.44
C ALA A 590 6.07 -2.07 35.32
N GLU A 591 6.54 -1.61 36.47
CA GLU A 591 7.06 -2.45 37.54
C GLU A 591 6.03 -3.52 37.93
N SER A 592 6.56 -4.72 38.11
CA SER A 592 5.92 -5.92 38.63
C SER A 592 5.24 -5.68 39.99
N SER A 593 3.97 -6.08 40.09
CA SER A 593 3.45 -6.65 41.34
C SER A 593 2.77 -7.98 41.02
N GLU A 594 3.43 -9.05 41.42
CA GLU A 594 2.96 -10.44 41.40
C GLU A 594 1.56 -10.59 41.99
N LYS A 595 0.75 -11.44 41.36
CA LYS A 595 -0.12 -12.41 42.05
C LYS A 595 -0.52 -13.53 41.07
N ASP A 596 -0.11 -14.73 41.45
CA ASP A 596 -0.44 -16.04 40.86
C ASP A 596 -1.94 -16.28 40.65
N VAL A 597 -2.28 -17.09 39.63
CA VAL A 597 -3.22 -18.24 39.62
C VAL A 597 -3.39 -18.78 38.15
N PRO A 598 -3.62 -20.10 37.94
CA PRO A 598 -2.86 -20.93 36.98
C PRO A 598 -3.56 -21.34 35.66
N GLU A 599 -2.76 -22.08 34.86
CA GLU A 599 -3.01 -22.83 33.61
C GLU A 599 -4.28 -23.72 33.57
N GLU A 600 -4.89 -23.78 32.37
CA GLU A 600 -5.69 -24.83 31.70
C GLU A 600 -6.81 -24.13 30.87
N GLU A 601 -7.25 -24.49 29.66
CA GLU A 601 -7.01 -25.61 28.77
C GLU A 601 -7.39 -25.19 27.33
N ILE A 602 -6.75 -25.83 26.37
CA ILE A 602 -6.97 -25.82 24.92
C ILE A 602 -8.42 -26.17 24.55
N ALA A 603 -9.06 -25.31 23.73
CA ALA A 603 -10.06 -25.71 22.72
C ALA A 603 -10.12 -24.67 21.59
#